data_AF-A0A7S4CWL1-F1
#
_entry.id   AF-A0A7S4CWL1-F1
#
_cell.length_a   1.000
_cell.length_b   1.000
_cell.length_c   1.000
_cell.angle_alpha   90.00
_cell.angle_beta   90.00
_cell.angle_gamma   90.00
#
_symmetry.space_group_name_H-M   'P 1'
#
loop_
_entity.id
_entity.type
_entity.pdbx_description
1 polymer ?
#
loop_
_entity_poly.entity_id
_entity_poly.type
_entity_poly.pdbx_seq_one_letter_code
_entity_poly.pdbx_strand_id
1 'polypeptide(L)'
;MHEFWGVLVWSANNLIFALLGVIIVHQIKDNNIVLKDLMWAGILYLAINIIRFIVVFIHLPIFRCFKYSLTVNEGILTAFGGLRGAVGVVLALSISTDPNIQEVGGGYPAK
;
A
#
# COMPACT_ATOMS: atom_id res chain seq x y z
N MET A 1 4.06 3.41 30.21
CA MET A 1 2.97 3.80 29.28
C MET A 1 3.30 3.52 27.81
N HIS A 2 4.49 3.89 27.31
CA HIS A 2 4.86 3.69 25.89
C HIS A 2 4.96 2.20 25.47
N GLU A 3 5.38 1.33 26.40
CA GLU A 3 5.49 -0.11 26.16
C GLU A 3 4.13 -0.79 25.96
N PHE A 4 3.12 -0.40 26.74
CA PHE A 4 1.75 -0.89 26.58
C PHE A 4 1.17 -0.52 25.20
N TRP A 5 1.33 0.74 24.79
CA TRP A 5 0.93 1.18 23.45
C TRP A 5 1.72 0.49 22.34
N GLY A 6 3.00 0.20 22.56
CA GLY A 6 3.84 -0.56 21.63
C GLY A 6 3.31 -1.98 21.40
N VAL A 7 2.94 -2.70 22.46
CA VAL A 7 2.36 -4.05 22.36
C VAL A 7 0.99 -4.02 21.69
N LEU A 8 0.17 -2.99 21.96
CA LEU A 8 -1.15 -2.83 21.34
C LEU A 8 -1.03 -2.57 19.84
N VAL A 9 -0.15 -1.65 19.42
CA VAL A 9 0.12 -1.37 17.99
C VAL A 9 0.66 -2.61 17.28
N TRP A 10 1.59 -3.33 17.91
CA TRP A 10 2.13 -4.57 17.34
C TRP A 10 1.04 -5.64 17.15
N SER A 11 0.18 -5.82 18.15
CA SER A 11 -0.93 -6.77 18.11
C SER A 11 -1.98 -6.40 17.06
N ALA A 12 -2.33 -5.11 16.96
CA ALA A 12 -3.27 -4.61 15.97
C ALA A 12 -2.75 -4.76 14.53
N ASN A 13 -1.46 -4.47 14.32
CA ASN A 13 -0.83 -4.64 13.01
C ASN A 13 -0.87 -6.11 12.57
N ASN A 14 -0.57 -7.05 13.47
CA ASN A 14 -0.67 -8.49 13.19
C ASN A 14 -2.12 -8.91 12.87
N LEU A 15 -3.10 -8.41 13.63
CA LEU A 15 -4.52 -8.72 13.41
C LEU A 15 -5.00 -8.22 12.03
N ILE A 16 -4.66 -6.99 11.67
CA ILE A 16 -5.04 -6.41 10.37
C ILE A 16 -4.44 -7.23 9.23
N PHE A 17 -3.16 -7.62 9.29
CA PHE A 17 -2.57 -8.48 8.27
C PHE A 17 -3.25 -9.85 8.16
N ALA A 18 -3.63 -10.46 9.28
CA ALA A 18 -4.36 -11.73 9.27
C ALA A 18 -5.75 -11.57 8.63
N LEU A 19 -6.51 -10.54 9.00
CA LEU A 19 -7.84 -10.26 8.44
C LEU A 19 -7.77 -9.97 6.94
N LEU A 20 -6.79 -9.17 6.52
CA LEU A 20 -6.55 -8.86 5.11
C LEU A 20 -6.28 -10.12 4.29
N GLY A 21 -5.47 -11.05 4.81
CA GLY A 21 -5.24 -12.34 4.14
C GLY A 21 -6.53 -13.11 3.90
N VAL A 22 -7.41 -13.19 4.92
CA VAL A 22 -8.71 -13.86 4.79
C VAL A 22 -9.61 -13.18 3.77
N ILE A 23 -9.70 -11.84 3.80
CA ILE A 23 -10.52 -11.06 2.86
C ILE A 23 -10.04 -11.29 1.42
N ILE A 24 -8.73 -11.25 1.17
CA ILE A 24 -8.16 -11.46 -0.16
C ILE A 24 -8.48 -12.87 -0.67
N VAL A 25 -8.33 -13.91 0.17
CA VAL A 25 -8.66 -15.30 -0.22
C VAL A 25 -10.15 -15.45 -0.57
N HIS A 26 -11.03 -14.83 0.23
CA HIS A 26 -12.47 -14.86 -0.04
C HIS A 26 -12.79 -14.19 -1.39
N GLN A 27 -12.24 -13.01 -1.64
CA GLN A 27 -12.43 -12.29 -2.90
C GLN A 27 -11.89 -13.07 -4.10
N ILE A 28 -10.74 -13.75 -3.96
CA ILE A 28 -10.15 -14.54 -5.04
C ILE A 28 -11.02 -15.74 -5.42
N LYS A 29 -11.56 -16.43 -4.40
CA LYS A 29 -12.38 -17.64 -4.58
C LYS A 29 -13.71 -17.31 -5.25
N ASP A 30 -14.30 -16.16 -4.92
CA ASP A 30 -15.63 -15.77 -5.40
C ASP A 30 -15.60 -15.24 -6.84
N ASN A 31 -14.59 -14.42 -7.18
CA ASN A 31 -14.50 -13.78 -8.51
C ASN A 31 -13.75 -14.60 -9.58
N ASN A 32 -13.29 -15.82 -9.28
CA ASN A 32 -12.46 -16.65 -10.16
C ASN A 32 -11.36 -15.82 -10.85
N ILE A 33 -10.49 -15.22 -10.03
CA ILE A 33 -9.50 -14.24 -10.47
C ILE A 33 -8.69 -14.75 -11.66
N VAL A 34 -8.89 -14.10 -12.80
CA VAL A 34 -8.19 -14.39 -14.05
C VAL A 34 -6.76 -13.85 -13.94
N LEU A 35 -5.80 -14.54 -14.59
CA LEU A 35 -4.39 -14.13 -14.73
C LEU A 35 -4.20 -12.64 -15.14
N LYS A 36 -5.22 -12.07 -15.78
CA LYS A 36 -5.29 -10.66 -16.19
C LYS A 36 -5.35 -9.69 -15.01
N ASP A 37 -6.05 -10.00 -13.92
CA ASP A 37 -6.14 -9.12 -12.74
C ASP A 37 -4.79 -9.05 -12.01
N LEU A 38 -4.13 -10.20 -11.88
CA LEU A 38 -2.76 -10.30 -11.36
C LEU A 38 -1.77 -9.47 -12.19
N MET A 39 -1.94 -9.46 -13.52
CA MET A 39 -1.13 -8.64 -14.41
C MET A 39 -1.37 -7.13 -14.19
N TRP A 40 -2.62 -6.70 -14.04
CA TRP A 40 -2.94 -5.31 -13.68
C TRP A 40 -2.36 -4.90 -12.33
N ALA A 41 -2.46 -5.77 -11.32
CA ALA A 41 -1.84 -5.54 -10.02
C ALA A 41 -0.31 -5.39 -10.12
N GLY A 42 0.36 -6.21 -10.94
CA GLY A 42 1.79 -6.11 -11.21
C GLY A 42 2.19 -4.80 -11.91
N ILE A 43 1.42 -4.36 -12.91
CA ILE A 43 1.64 -3.10 -13.60
C ILE A 43 1.46 -1.91 -12.64
N LEU A 44 0.41 -1.93 -11.82
CA LEU A 44 0.15 -0.90 -10.82
C LEU A 44 1.29 -0.84 -9.80
N TYR A 45 1.77 -1.99 -9.33
CA TYR A 45 2.92 -2.08 -8.43
C TYR A 45 4.16 -1.41 -9.03
N LEU A 46 4.45 -1.67 -10.31
CA LEU A 46 5.60 -1.08 -11.00
C LEU A 46 5.42 0.43 -11.19
N ALA A 47 4.25 0.87 -11.64
CA ALA A 47 3.92 2.28 -11.83
C ALA A 47 4.10 3.10 -10.54
N ILE A 48 3.58 2.61 -9.41
CA ILE A 48 3.71 3.27 -8.10
C ILE A 48 5.18 3.37 -7.68
N ASN A 49 5.97 2.31 -7.89
CA ASN A 49 7.39 2.32 -7.58
C ASN A 49 8.14 3.35 -8.43
N ILE A 50 7.86 3.42 -9.74
CA ILE A 50 8.47 4.41 -10.65
C ILE A 50 8.16 5.83 -10.20
N ILE A 51 6.89 6.14 -9.92
CA ILE A 51 6.47 7.48 -9.43
C ILE A 51 7.22 7.82 -8.15
N ARG A 52 7.38 6.87 -7.22
CA ARG A 52 8.14 7.08 -5.99
C ARG A 52 9.61 7.38 -6.26
N PHE A 53 10.25 6.63 -7.15
CA PHE A 53 11.64 6.91 -7.55
C PHE A 53 11.79 8.31 -8.13
N ILE A 54 10.85 8.73 -8.99
CA ILE A 54 10.85 10.07 -9.58
C ILE A 54 10.70 11.13 -8.49
N VAL A 55 9.72 10.97 -7.59
CA VAL A 55 9.48 11.91 -6.48
C VAL A 55 10.70 12.02 -5.59
N VAL A 56 11.30 10.90 -5.20
CA VAL A 56 12.53 10.89 -4.39
C VAL A 56 13.67 11.55 -5.15
N PHE A 57 13.88 11.22 -6.43
CA PHE A 57 14.96 11.79 -7.23
C PHE A 57 14.83 13.30 -7.45
N ILE A 58 13.61 13.82 -7.57
CA ILE A 58 13.34 15.27 -7.63
C ILE A 58 13.52 15.93 -6.25
N HIS A 59 13.22 15.24 -5.15
CA HIS A 59 13.41 15.78 -3.80
C HIS A 59 14.86 15.71 -3.31
N LEU A 60 15.67 14.78 -3.81
CA LEU A 60 17.10 14.65 -3.50
C LEU A 60 17.92 15.94 -3.75
N PRO A 61 17.83 16.63 -4.90
CA PRO A 61 18.56 17.88 -5.12
C PRO A 61 18.10 19.00 -4.17
N ILE A 62 16.81 19.01 -3.79
CA ILE A 62 16.26 19.99 -2.83
C ILE A 62 16.95 19.81 -1.47
N PHE A 63 17.09 18.58 -0.97
CA PHE A 63 17.79 18.32 0.29
C PHE A 63 19.29 18.57 0.24
N ARG A 64 19.94 18.34 -0.90
CA ARG A 64 21.36 18.68 -1.08
C ARG A 64 21.61 20.19 -0.99
N CYS A 65 20.63 21.01 -1.38
CA CYS A 65 20.68 22.46 -1.20
C CYS A 65 20.67 22.89 0.28
N PHE A 66 19.99 22.11 1.14
CA PHE A 66 19.89 22.34 2.60
C PHE A 66 21.08 21.78 3.42
N LYS A 67 22.23 21.43 2.79
CA LYS A 67 23.42 20.87 3.46
C LYS A 67 23.18 19.53 4.18
N TYR A 68 22.17 18.77 3.81
CA TYR A 68 21.98 17.41 4.36
C TYR A 68 22.87 16.41 3.60
N SER A 69 23.61 15.56 4.32
CA SER A 69 24.53 14.57 3.73
C SER A 69 23.79 13.33 3.20
N LEU A 70 22.64 13.51 2.53
CA LEU A 70 21.90 12.40 1.94
C LEU A 70 22.68 11.90 0.72
N THR A 71 23.30 10.73 0.86
CA THR A 71 23.93 10.04 -0.26
C THR A 71 22.84 9.45 -1.14
N VAL A 72 23.10 9.33 -2.45
CA VAL A 72 22.16 8.69 -3.41
C VAL A 72 21.71 7.29 -2.98
N ASN A 73 22.58 6.56 -2.27
CA ASN A 73 22.30 5.27 -1.66
C ASN A 73 21.16 5.37 -0.63
N GLU A 74 21.20 6.35 0.27
CA GLU A 74 20.15 6.61 1.27
C GLU A 74 18.84 7.02 0.60
N GLY A 75 18.91 7.75 -0.52
CA GLY A 75 17.74 8.08 -1.33
C GLY A 75 17.05 6.84 -1.90
N ILE A 76 17.83 5.91 -2.45
CA ILE A 76 17.31 4.64 -2.97
C ILE A 76 16.73 3.80 -1.82
N LEU A 77 17.42 3.71 -0.68
CA LEU A 77 16.92 3.03 0.52
C LEU A 77 15.60 3.66 1.01
N THR A 78 15.48 4.98 0.96
CA THR A 78 14.25 5.70 1.35
C THR A 78 13.09 5.38 0.40
N ALA A 79 13.35 5.27 -0.91
CA ALA A 79 12.33 4.87 -1.88
C ALA A 79 11.79 3.46 -1.59
N PHE A 80 12.67 2.51 -1.25
CA PHE A 80 12.28 1.15 -0.88
C PHE A 80 11.71 1.03 0.54
N GLY A 81 12.14 1.89 1.48
CA GLY A 81 11.78 1.85 2.89
C GLY A 81 10.43 2.47 3.24
N GLY A 82 9.76 3.13 2.29
CA GLY A 82 8.47 3.77 2.56
C GLY A 82 7.39 2.76 2.95
N LEU A 83 6.96 2.83 4.22
CA LEU A 83 6.04 1.93 4.91
C LEU A 83 4.71 1.77 4.13
N ARG A 84 4.57 0.72 3.34
CA ARG A 84 3.26 0.23 2.82
C ARG A 84 2.49 -0.47 3.94
N GLY A 85 2.36 0.22 5.08
CA GLY A 85 1.88 -0.34 6.33
C GLY A 85 0.37 -0.59 6.34
N ALA A 86 -0.11 -1.09 7.48
CA ALA A 86 -1.52 -1.40 7.71
C ALA A 86 -2.49 -0.26 7.34
N VAL A 87 -2.09 1.01 7.50
CA VAL A 87 -2.94 2.17 7.19
C VAL A 87 -3.38 2.20 5.72
N GLY A 88 -2.46 1.92 4.79
CA GLY A 88 -2.79 1.93 3.36
C GLY A 88 -3.78 0.83 3.00
N VAL A 89 -3.67 -0.32 3.67
CA VAL A 89 -4.57 -1.44 3.41
C VAL A 89 -5.94 -1.23 4.08
N VAL A 90 -5.98 -0.63 5.26
CA VAL A 90 -7.25 -0.23 5.90
C VAL A 90 -7.98 0.80 5.05
N LEU A 91 -7.28 1.78 4.47
CA LEU A 91 -7.88 2.75 3.56
C LEU A 91 -8.49 2.06 2.33
N ALA A 92 -7.76 1.10 1.74
CA ALA A 92 -8.27 0.32 0.62
C ALA A 92 -9.55 -0.46 1.00
N LEU A 93 -9.55 -1.14 2.15
CA LEU A 93 -10.73 -1.84 2.67
C LEU A 93 -11.91 -0.90 2.92
N SER A 94 -11.65 0.27 3.49
CA SER A 94 -12.70 1.27 3.78
C SER A 94 -13.39 1.70 2.49
N ILE A 95 -12.63 1.89 1.41
CA ILE A 95 -13.17 2.23 0.08
C ILE A 95 -13.93 1.05 -0.52
N SER A 96 -13.42 -0.17 -0.39
CA SER A 96 -14.12 -1.37 -0.87
C SER A 96 -15.46 -1.61 -0.16
N THR A 97 -15.60 -1.14 1.09
CA THR A 97 -16.81 -1.31 1.90
C THR A 97 -17.82 -0.17 1.70
N ASP A 98 -17.43 0.95 1.10
CA ASP A 98 -18.32 2.11 0.95
C ASP A 98 -19.37 1.88 -0.16
N PRO A 99 -20.67 1.92 0.16
CA PRO A 99 -21.73 1.60 -0.80
C PRO A 99 -21.85 2.65 -1.92
N ASN A 100 -21.46 3.91 -1.68
CA ASN A 100 -21.57 4.97 -2.69
C ASN A 100 -20.53 4.82 -3.81
N ILE A 101 -19.38 4.21 -3.52
CA ILE A 101 -18.29 4.02 -4.49
C ILE A 101 -18.55 2.78 -5.35
N GLN A 102 -19.22 1.76 -4.80
CA GLN A 102 -19.60 0.55 -5.55
C GLN A 102 -20.58 0.86 -6.70
N GLU A 103 -21.39 1.92 -6.58
CA GLU A 103 -22.35 2.32 -7.61
C GLU A 103 -21.70 3.07 -8.79
N VAL A 104 -20.62 3.83 -8.53
CA VAL A 104 -19.90 4.63 -9.55
C VAL A 104 -18.84 3.80 -10.28
N GLY A 105 -18.24 2.81 -9.61
CA GLY A 105 -17.22 1.91 -10.16
C GLY A 105 -17.76 0.72 -10.96
N GLY A 106 -18.89 0.90 -11.66
CA GLY A 106 -19.62 -0.18 -12.34
C GLY A 106 -18.70 -1.11 -13.14
N GLY A 107 -18.66 -2.39 -12.73
CA GLY A 107 -18.01 -3.41 -13.53
C GLY A 107 -17.74 -4.79 -12.95
N TYR A 108 -18.15 -5.16 -11.73
CA TYR A 108 -18.29 -6.58 -11.37
C TYR A 108 -19.49 -6.75 -10.43
N PRO A 109 -20.61 -7.33 -10.89
CA PRO A 109 -21.69 -7.69 -9.98
C PRO A 109 -21.18 -8.80 -9.05
N ALA A 110 -21.12 -8.50 -7.75
CA ALA A 110 -21.14 -9.54 -6.73
C ALA A 110 -22.43 -10.33 -6.92
N LYS A 111 -22.31 -11.61 -7.25
CA LYS A 111 -23.43 -12.52 -7.35
C LYS A 111 -23.22 -13.70 -6.41
#